data_AF-B5UAU7-F1
#
_entry.id   AF-B5UAU7-F1
#
_cell.length_a   1.000
_cell.length_b   1.000
_cell.length_c   1.000
_cell.angle_alpha   90.00
_cell.angle_beta   90.00
_cell.angle_gamma   90.00
#
_symmetry.space_group_name_H-M   'P 1'
#
loop_
_entity.id
_entity.type
_entity.pdbx_description
1 polymer ?
#
loop_
_entity_poly.entity_id
_entity_poly.type
_entity_poly.pdbx_seq_one_letter_code
_entity_poly.pdbx_strand_id
1 'polypeptide(L)'
;FLGLQTAVILTGMTPDQRRVAYNADITYGTNNEFGFDYLRDNMAHSLDELVQRGHNFAVVDEVDSILVDEARTPLIISGPADSSSKWYGEFARIAPLLEKDVHYEVDIKKKTIGVHEAGVTFVEDRLGIDNLYEPANSQLVGYLNNAIKVKELFHKDKDYIVRVI
;
A
#
# COMPACT_ATOMS: atom_id res chain seq x y z
N PHE A 1 -14.53 35.16 27.47
CA PHE A 1 -15.21 34.28 28.45
C PHE A 1 -14.25 33.13 28.80
N LEU A 2 -14.13 32.73 30.08
CA LEU A 2 -13.26 31.67 30.68
C LEU A 2 -11.78 31.51 30.24
N GLY A 3 -11.29 32.17 29.19
CA GLY A 3 -9.88 32.19 28.79
C GLY A 3 -9.41 31.02 27.92
N LEU A 4 -10.30 30.09 27.56
CA LEU A 4 -9.98 28.93 26.72
C LEU A 4 -10.12 29.27 25.22
N GLN A 5 -9.23 28.69 24.42
CA GLN A 5 -9.31 28.69 22.97
C GLN A 5 -10.20 27.55 22.50
N THR A 6 -11.17 27.87 21.67
CA THR A 6 -12.03 26.90 21.00
C THR A 6 -11.82 27.01 19.49
N ALA A 7 -11.83 25.88 18.80
CA ALA A 7 -11.74 25.84 17.35
C ALA A 7 -12.63 24.73 16.78
N VAL A 8 -12.79 24.74 15.46
CA VAL A 8 -13.55 23.74 14.71
C VAL A 8 -12.75 23.28 13.50
N ILE A 9 -12.79 21.97 13.21
CA ILE A 9 -12.30 21.40 11.95
C ILE A 9 -13.48 21.18 11.00
N LEU A 10 -13.32 21.62 9.76
CA LEU A 10 -14.34 21.57 8.71
C LEU A 10 -13.74 21.04 7.42
N THR A 11 -14.59 20.42 6.61
CA THR A 11 -14.24 20.00 5.26
C THR A 11 -13.72 21.21 4.45
N GLY A 12 -12.63 21.01 3.72
CA GLY A 12 -11.99 22.06 2.91
C GLY A 12 -10.96 22.92 3.64
N MET A 13 -10.82 22.79 4.97
CA MET A 13 -9.71 23.42 5.68
C MET A 13 -8.36 22.81 5.24
N THR A 14 -7.40 23.71 5.00
CA THR A 14 -6.00 23.35 4.72
C THR A 14 -5.35 22.69 5.95
N PRO A 15 -4.26 21.91 5.76
CA PRO A 15 -3.52 21.32 6.88
C PRO A 15 -3.07 22.37 7.91
N ASP A 16 -2.63 23.55 7.48
CA ASP A 16 -2.19 24.62 8.38
C ASP A 16 -3.32 25.17 9.23
N GLN A 17 -4.51 25.36 8.64
CA GLN A 17 -5.70 25.77 9.38
C GLN A 17 -6.13 24.69 10.38
N ARG A 18 -6.02 23.41 10.02
CA ARG A 18 -6.32 22.29 10.92
C ARG A 18 -5.34 22.23 12.08
N ARG A 19 -4.04 22.42 11.83
CA ARG A 19 -3.02 22.45 12.89
C ARG A 19 -3.28 23.57 13.89
N VAL A 20 -3.70 24.76 13.43
CA VAL A 20 -4.15 25.83 14.32
C VAL A 20 -5.37 25.40 15.13
N ALA A 21 -6.37 24.76 14.49
CA ALA A 21 -7.58 24.31 15.16
C ALA A 21 -7.30 23.24 16.24
N TYR A 22 -6.51 22.22 15.92
CA TYR A 22 -6.14 21.16 16.86
C TYR A 22 -5.32 21.66 18.05
N ASN A 23 -4.60 22.77 17.90
CA ASN A 23 -3.84 23.39 18.98
C ASN A 23 -4.69 24.19 19.98
N ALA A 24 -5.95 24.48 19.67
CA ALA A 24 -6.88 25.10 20.62
C ALA A 24 -7.18 24.17 21.80
N ASP A 25 -7.53 24.71 22.97
CA ASP A 25 -7.85 23.90 24.16
C ASP A 25 -8.99 22.91 23.93
N ILE A 26 -9.99 23.29 23.12
CA ILE A 26 -11.12 22.46 22.74
C ILE A 26 -11.31 22.54 21.23
N THR A 27 -11.32 21.38 20.56
CA THR A 27 -11.56 21.27 19.11
C THR A 27 -12.88 20.55 18.84
N TYR A 28 -13.79 21.19 18.11
CA TYR A 28 -15.02 20.59 17.60
C TYR A 28 -14.82 20.07 16.19
N GLY A 29 -15.58 19.05 15.80
CA GLY A 29 -15.52 18.47 14.46
C GLY A 29 -16.45 17.27 14.36
N THR A 30 -16.53 16.69 13.15
CA THR A 30 -17.23 15.42 12.93
C THR A 30 -16.27 14.25 13.05
N ASN A 31 -16.79 13.06 13.33
CA ASN A 31 -16.04 11.79 13.32
C ASN A 31 -15.25 11.60 12.02
N ASN A 32 -15.84 11.95 10.86
CA ASN A 32 -15.19 11.86 9.56
C ASN A 32 -13.94 12.74 9.49
N GLU A 33 -14.02 14.00 9.93
CA GLU A 33 -12.88 14.91 9.89
C GLU A 33 -11.76 14.46 10.82
N PHE A 34 -12.09 14.06 12.06
CA PHE A 34 -11.10 13.50 12.99
C PHE A 34 -10.46 12.21 12.47
N GLY A 35 -11.27 11.30 11.90
CA GLY A 35 -10.78 10.03 11.41
C GLY A 35 -9.91 10.18 10.16
N PHE A 36 -10.29 11.04 9.21
CA PHE A 36 -9.47 11.28 8.02
C PHE A 36 -8.19 12.06 8.33
N ASP A 37 -8.20 12.99 9.30
CA ASP A 37 -6.97 13.63 9.75
C ASP A 37 -6.01 12.63 10.40
N TYR A 38 -6.53 11.70 11.22
CA TYR A 38 -5.72 10.63 11.79
C TYR A 38 -5.11 9.73 10.70
N LEU A 39 -5.89 9.35 9.68
CA LEU A 39 -5.39 8.55 8.57
C LEU A 39 -4.32 9.30 7.76
N ARG A 40 -4.52 10.60 7.49
CA ARG A 40 -3.55 11.45 6.78
C ARG A 40 -2.26 11.63 7.57
N ASP A 41 -2.35 11.84 8.88
CA ASP A 41 -1.18 11.96 9.77
C ASP A 41 -0.31 10.69 9.74
N ASN A 42 -0.91 9.50 9.60
CA ASN A 42 -0.17 8.24 9.48
C ASN A 42 0.40 7.96 8.07
N MET A 43 0.11 8.82 7.09
CA MET A 43 0.71 8.77 5.76
C MET A 43 1.70 9.93 5.51
N ALA A 44 1.85 10.84 6.47
CA ALA A 44 2.75 11.99 6.36
C ALA A 44 4.21 11.54 6.24
N HIS A 45 4.99 12.26 5.43
CA HIS A 45 6.42 11.97 5.24
C HIS A 45 7.31 12.65 6.28
N SER A 46 6.79 13.67 6.95
CA SER A 46 7.50 14.45 7.95
C SER A 46 6.62 14.78 9.17
N LEU A 47 7.25 15.03 10.32
CA LEU A 47 6.53 15.41 11.54
C LEU A 47 5.82 16.77 11.43
N ASP A 48 6.36 17.67 10.60
CA ASP A 48 5.80 19.02 10.42
C ASP A 48 4.49 19.00 9.62
N GLU A 49 4.21 17.91 8.90
CA GLU A 49 2.97 17.71 8.15
C GLU A 49 1.80 17.31 9.04
N LEU A 50 2.06 16.80 10.25
CA LEU A 50 1.01 16.33 11.17
C LEU A 50 0.09 17.48 11.58
N VAL A 51 -1.21 17.20 11.65
CA VAL A 51 -2.23 18.17 12.09
C VAL A 51 -2.77 17.86 13.48
N GLN A 52 -2.91 16.59 13.87
CA GLN A 52 -3.34 16.19 15.20
C GLN A 52 -2.18 16.22 16.20
N ARG A 53 -2.53 16.22 17.49
CA ARG A 53 -1.57 16.24 18.61
C ARG A 53 -1.80 15.13 19.64
N GLY A 54 -2.47 14.04 19.24
CA GLY A 54 -2.86 12.91 20.08
C GLY A 54 -4.36 12.84 20.39
N HIS A 55 -4.77 11.79 21.12
CA HIS A 55 -6.17 11.47 21.42
C HIS A 55 -6.40 11.42 22.93
N ASN A 56 -6.39 12.58 23.59
CA ASN A 56 -6.43 12.66 25.05
C ASN A 56 -7.82 12.38 25.63
N PHE A 57 -8.84 13.03 25.08
CA PHE A 57 -10.22 12.92 25.54
C PHE A 57 -11.17 13.33 24.42
N ALA A 58 -12.29 12.61 24.27
CA ALA A 58 -13.33 12.91 23.30
C ALA A 58 -14.70 12.79 23.97
N VAL A 59 -15.53 13.81 23.79
CA VAL A 59 -16.95 13.76 24.12
C VAL A 59 -17.70 13.64 22.80
N VAL A 60 -18.44 12.55 22.63
CA VAL A 60 -19.18 12.26 21.41
C VAL A 60 -20.63 12.61 21.66
N ASP A 61 -21.12 13.62 20.95
CA ASP A 61 -22.55 13.90 20.86
C ASP A 61 -23.21 12.90 19.90
N GLU A 62 -24.48 12.57 20.12
CA GLU A 62 -25.22 11.55 19.34
C GLU A 62 -24.46 10.20 19.24
N VAL A 63 -24.02 9.70 20.39
CA VAL A 63 -23.07 8.56 20.49
C VAL A 63 -23.58 7.26 19.86
N ASP A 64 -24.88 7.03 19.86
CA ASP A 64 -25.51 5.87 19.21
C ASP A 64 -25.37 5.96 17.69
N SER A 65 -25.68 7.11 17.10
CA SER A 65 -25.50 7.35 15.67
C SER A 65 -24.05 7.16 15.24
N ILE A 66 -23.10 7.72 16.00
CA ILE A 66 -21.68 7.71 15.62
C ILE A 66 -21.00 6.35 15.89
N LEU A 67 -21.17 5.77 17.08
CA LEU A 67 -20.44 4.58 17.49
C LEU A 67 -21.16 3.26 17.19
N VAL A 68 -22.45 3.30 16.79
CA VAL A 68 -23.21 2.10 16.40
C VAL A 68 -23.54 2.12 14.92
N ASP A 69 -24.24 3.17 14.45
CA ASP A 69 -24.79 3.16 13.10
C ASP A 69 -23.72 3.44 12.02
N GLU A 70 -22.90 4.47 12.23
CA GLU A 70 -21.83 4.86 11.30
C GLU A 70 -20.59 3.97 11.38
N ALA A 71 -20.35 3.32 12.53
CA ALA A 71 -19.20 2.42 12.73
C ALA A 71 -19.16 1.22 11.76
N ARG A 72 -20.26 0.96 11.03
CA ARG A 72 -20.34 -0.08 9.99
C ARG A 72 -19.60 0.28 8.71
N THR A 73 -19.34 1.57 8.46
CA THR A 73 -18.67 2.04 7.25
C THR A 73 -17.25 2.49 7.60
N PRO A 74 -16.20 1.80 7.11
CA PRO A 74 -14.83 2.20 7.39
C PRO A 74 -14.46 3.49 6.66
N LEU A 75 -13.57 4.27 7.27
CA LEU A 75 -12.92 5.40 6.61
C LEU A 75 -11.79 4.89 5.73
N ILE A 76 -11.84 5.22 4.44
CA ILE A 76 -10.88 4.75 3.43
C ILE A 76 -10.31 5.95 2.69
N ILE A 77 -8.99 6.05 2.64
CA ILE A 77 -8.29 6.92 1.70
C ILE A 77 -7.86 6.04 0.53
N SER A 78 -8.45 6.27 -0.64
CA SER A 78 -8.02 5.67 -1.89
C SER A 78 -7.10 6.63 -2.64
N GLY A 79 -6.09 6.07 -3.28
CA GLY A 79 -5.17 6.80 -4.15
C GLY A 79 -4.91 6.02 -5.42
N PRO A 80 -4.34 6.66 -6.46
CA PRO A 80 -3.86 5.92 -7.62
C PRO A 80 -2.83 4.89 -7.14
N ALA A 81 -2.91 3.68 -7.67
CA ALA A 81 -1.84 2.72 -7.47
C ALA A 81 -0.60 3.24 -8.21
N ASP A 82 0.48 3.52 -7.49
CA ASP A 82 1.78 3.77 -8.11
C ASP A 82 2.15 2.52 -8.92
N SER A 83 2.00 2.65 -10.24
CA SER A 83 1.92 1.48 -11.10
C SER A 83 3.30 0.87 -11.29
N SER A 84 3.57 -0.21 -10.57
CA SER A 84 4.59 -1.20 -10.93
C SER A 84 4.19 -2.06 -12.15
N SER A 85 3.19 -1.60 -12.93
CA SER A 85 2.65 -2.28 -14.12
C SER A 85 3.73 -2.64 -15.14
N LYS A 86 4.78 -1.81 -15.24
CA LYS A 86 5.94 -2.08 -16.11
C LYS A 86 6.63 -3.40 -15.75
N TRP A 87 6.91 -3.62 -14.47
CA TRP A 87 7.68 -4.80 -14.04
C TRP A 87 6.90 -6.10 -14.25
N TYR A 88 5.59 -6.10 -14.02
CA TYR A 88 4.75 -7.24 -14.38
C TYR A 88 4.85 -7.56 -15.88
N GLY A 89 4.80 -6.54 -16.74
CA GLY A 89 4.95 -6.71 -18.18
C GLY A 89 6.33 -7.22 -18.59
N GLU A 90 7.40 -6.66 -18.03
CA GLU A 90 8.77 -7.09 -18.36
C GLU A 90 9.05 -8.53 -17.88
N PHE A 91 8.71 -8.88 -16.64
CA PHE A 91 8.93 -10.23 -16.14
C PHE A 91 8.02 -11.28 -16.81
N ALA A 92 6.83 -10.90 -17.28
CA ALA A 92 6.02 -11.77 -18.12
C ALA A 92 6.68 -12.07 -19.49
N ARG A 93 7.53 -11.18 -20.00
CA ARG A 93 8.34 -11.42 -21.21
C ARG A 93 9.62 -12.20 -20.93
N ILE A 94 10.23 -12.01 -19.76
CA ILE A 94 11.47 -12.69 -19.37
C ILE A 94 11.20 -14.15 -18.98
N ALA A 95 10.16 -14.42 -18.19
CA ALA A 95 9.91 -15.77 -17.65
C ALA A 95 9.82 -16.89 -18.73
N PRO A 96 9.22 -16.68 -19.91
CA PRO A 96 9.24 -17.66 -20.99
C PRO A 96 10.64 -17.97 -21.55
N LEU A 97 11.58 -17.03 -21.46
CA LEU A 97 12.96 -17.19 -21.95
C LEU A 97 13.82 -18.00 -20.99
N LEU A 98 13.45 -18.03 -19.71
CA LEU A 98 14.12 -18.85 -18.72
C LEU A 98 13.81 -20.34 -18.97
N GLU A 99 14.85 -21.15 -18.86
CA GLU A 99 14.77 -22.61 -19.03
C GLU A 99 14.72 -23.31 -17.66
N LYS A 100 13.74 -24.21 -17.52
CA LYS A 100 13.57 -25.04 -16.34
C LYS A 100 14.75 -26.01 -16.18
N ASP A 101 15.16 -26.26 -14.94
CA ASP A 101 16.30 -27.10 -14.54
C ASP A 101 17.68 -26.54 -14.96
N VAL A 102 17.73 -25.38 -15.62
CA VAL A 102 18.95 -24.61 -15.91
C VAL A 102 18.95 -23.31 -15.13
N HIS A 103 17.92 -22.50 -15.33
CA HIS A 103 17.80 -21.18 -14.71
C HIS A 103 16.98 -21.20 -13.41
N TYR A 104 16.08 -22.17 -13.27
CA TYR A 104 15.25 -22.34 -12.07
C TYR A 104 14.79 -23.79 -11.90
N GLU A 105 14.47 -24.17 -10.68
CA GLU A 105 13.83 -25.43 -10.31
C GLU A 105 12.38 -25.21 -9.83
N VAL A 106 11.58 -26.27 -9.91
CA VAL A 106 10.17 -26.25 -9.48
C VAL A 106 9.87 -27.43 -8.57
N ASP A 107 9.47 -27.15 -7.33
CA ASP A 107 8.91 -28.17 -6.43
C ASP A 107 7.38 -28.16 -6.56
N ILE A 108 6.86 -29.12 -7.33
CA ILE A 108 5.42 -29.27 -7.60
C ILE A 108 4.65 -29.61 -6.31
N LYS A 109 5.25 -30.39 -5.39
CA LYS A 109 4.58 -30.82 -4.16
C LYS A 109 4.41 -29.65 -3.20
N LYS A 110 5.44 -28.82 -3.06
CA LYS A 110 5.41 -27.63 -2.20
C LYS A 110 4.85 -26.39 -2.92
N LYS A 111 4.66 -26.45 -4.24
CA LYS A 111 4.26 -25.32 -5.08
C LYS A 111 5.21 -24.12 -4.94
N THR A 112 6.51 -24.40 -4.88
CA THR A 112 7.58 -23.42 -4.77
C THR A 112 8.50 -23.48 -5.98
N ILE A 113 9.17 -22.37 -6.25
CA ILE A 113 10.20 -22.26 -7.29
C ILE A 113 11.50 -21.79 -6.63
N GLY A 114 12.63 -22.24 -7.15
CA GLY A 114 13.96 -21.77 -6.74
C GLY A 114 14.69 -21.26 -7.98
N VAL A 115 15.22 -20.04 -7.94
CA VAL A 115 16.02 -19.49 -9.05
C VAL A 115 17.48 -19.85 -8.83
N HIS A 116 18.13 -20.39 -9.84
CA HIS A 116 19.56 -20.72 -9.79
C HIS A 116 20.41 -19.49 -10.13
N GLU A 117 21.71 -19.54 -9.81
CA GLU A 117 22.66 -18.47 -10.13
C GLU A 117 22.64 -18.10 -11.63
N ALA A 118 22.60 -19.10 -12.51
CA ALA A 118 22.48 -18.88 -13.96
C ALA A 118 21.21 -18.10 -14.34
N GLY A 119 20.10 -18.32 -13.64
CA GLY A 119 18.85 -17.58 -13.83
C GLY A 119 18.92 -16.15 -13.31
N VAL A 120 19.63 -15.92 -12.21
CA VAL A 120 19.89 -14.58 -11.68
C VAL A 120 20.72 -13.78 -12.68
N THR A 121 21.86 -14.31 -13.12
CA THR A 121 22.73 -13.64 -14.10
C THR A 121 21.99 -13.34 -15.41
N PHE A 122 21.18 -14.28 -15.91
CA PHE A 122 20.38 -14.04 -17.12
C PHE A 122 19.42 -12.85 -16.96
N VAL A 123 18.80 -12.70 -15.80
CA VAL A 123 17.87 -11.60 -15.51
C VAL A 123 18.63 -10.29 -15.33
N GLU A 124 19.76 -10.29 -14.63
CA GLU A 124 20.64 -9.13 -14.44
C GLU A 124 21.10 -8.56 -15.77
N ASP A 125 21.63 -9.40 -16.66
CA ASP A 125 22.06 -9.01 -18.02
C ASP A 125 20.90 -8.41 -18.83
N ARG A 126 19.70 -8.98 -18.69
CA ARG A 126 18.53 -8.54 -19.46
C ARG A 126 17.96 -7.22 -18.97
N LEU A 127 18.08 -6.95 -17.67
CA LEU A 127 17.63 -5.72 -17.04
C LEU A 127 18.72 -4.63 -17.04
N GLY A 128 19.97 -4.99 -17.32
CA GLY A 128 21.11 -4.08 -17.28
C GLY A 128 21.41 -3.62 -15.85
N ILE A 129 21.25 -4.52 -14.88
CA ILE A 129 21.53 -4.27 -13.46
C ILE A 129 22.68 -5.16 -12.99
N ASP A 130 23.46 -4.67 -12.04
CA ASP A 130 24.65 -5.40 -11.56
C ASP A 130 24.30 -6.46 -10.50
N ASN A 131 23.25 -6.23 -9.71
CA ASN A 131 22.85 -7.14 -8.64
C ASN A 131 21.34 -7.10 -8.38
N LEU A 132 20.66 -8.23 -8.56
CA LEU A 132 19.23 -8.35 -8.32
C LEU A 132 18.85 -8.23 -6.83
N TYR A 133 19.78 -8.51 -5.92
CA TYR A 133 19.55 -8.55 -4.47
C TYR A 133 19.93 -7.26 -3.74
N GLU A 134 20.35 -6.21 -4.44
CA GLU A 134 20.60 -4.92 -3.79
C GLU A 134 19.28 -4.29 -3.28
N PRO A 135 19.32 -3.44 -2.22
CA PRO A 135 18.10 -2.88 -1.62
C PRO A 135 17.18 -2.15 -2.63
N ALA A 136 17.78 -1.48 -3.62
CA ALA A 136 17.05 -0.80 -4.70
C ALA A 136 16.25 -1.74 -5.60
N ASN A 137 16.70 -2.99 -5.76
CA ASN A 137 16.10 -4.00 -6.64
C ASN A 137 15.31 -5.07 -5.89
N SER A 138 15.17 -4.95 -4.57
CA SER A 138 14.50 -5.94 -3.71
C SER A 138 13.10 -6.37 -4.21
N GLN A 139 12.36 -5.46 -4.84
CA GLN A 139 11.04 -5.75 -5.42
C GLN A 139 11.12 -6.65 -6.67
N LEU A 140 12.21 -6.58 -7.45
CA LEU A 140 12.44 -7.35 -8.69
C LEU A 140 12.48 -8.85 -8.45
N VAL A 141 13.05 -9.28 -7.32
CA VAL A 141 13.04 -10.70 -6.90
C VAL A 141 11.61 -11.23 -6.78
N GLY A 142 10.71 -10.43 -6.22
CA GLY A 142 9.29 -10.77 -6.11
C GLY A 142 8.63 -10.93 -7.48
N TYR A 143 8.89 -10.01 -8.41
CA TYR A 143 8.35 -10.09 -9.77
C TYR A 143 8.87 -11.31 -10.53
N LEU A 144 10.17 -11.60 -10.45
CA LEU A 144 10.78 -12.77 -11.08
C LEU A 144 10.15 -14.07 -10.57
N ASN A 145 10.11 -14.22 -9.24
CA ASN A 145 9.58 -15.42 -8.62
C ASN A 145 8.11 -15.63 -8.98
N ASN A 146 7.30 -14.57 -8.97
CA ASN A 146 5.90 -14.65 -9.33
C ASN A 146 5.71 -14.99 -10.81
N ALA A 147 6.53 -14.44 -11.71
CA ALA A 147 6.41 -14.72 -13.14
C ALA A 147 6.74 -16.20 -13.47
N ILE A 148 7.80 -16.75 -12.87
CA ILE A 148 8.14 -18.18 -13.02
C ILE A 148 7.06 -19.05 -12.39
N LYS A 149 6.57 -18.68 -11.20
CA LYS A 149 5.51 -19.41 -10.51
C LYS A 149 4.23 -19.49 -11.34
N VAL A 150 3.81 -18.37 -11.94
CA VAL A 150 2.64 -18.32 -12.83
C VAL A 150 2.86 -19.17 -14.08
N LYS A 151 4.05 -19.10 -14.70
CA LYS A 151 4.40 -19.91 -15.87
C LYS A 151 4.28 -21.42 -15.60
N GLU A 152 4.76 -21.88 -14.45
CA GLU A 152 4.92 -23.32 -14.16
C GLU A 152 3.76 -23.94 -13.38
N LEU A 153 3.11 -23.17 -12.50
CA LEU A 153 2.16 -23.72 -11.52
C LEU A 153 0.70 -23.32 -11.77
N PHE A 154 0.43 -22.39 -12.69
CA PHE A 154 -0.92 -21.92 -12.98
C PHE A 154 -1.24 -22.08 -14.47
N HIS A 155 -2.20 -22.95 -14.77
CA HIS A 155 -2.58 -23.26 -16.14
C HIS A 155 -3.91 -22.62 -16.51
N LYS A 156 -3.93 -21.92 -17.64
CA LYS A 156 -5.16 -21.42 -18.24
C LYS A 156 -6.12 -22.58 -18.52
N ASP A 157 -7.40 -22.34 -18.32
CA ASP A 157 -8.51 -23.29 -18.51
C ASP A 157 -8.52 -24.47 -17.50
N LYS A 158 -7.64 -24.43 -16.50
CA LYS A 158 -7.64 -25.34 -15.36
C LYS A 158 -7.68 -24.59 -14.03
N ASP A 159 -6.72 -23.70 -13.81
CA ASP A 159 -6.58 -22.94 -12.56
C ASP A 159 -7.22 -21.54 -12.68
N TYR A 160 -7.27 -20.98 -13.88
CA TYR A 160 -7.91 -19.69 -14.15
C TYR A 160 -8.47 -19.60 -15.57
N ILE A 161 -9.40 -18.67 -15.78
CA ILE A 161 -9.93 -18.29 -17.10
C ILE A 161 -9.65 -16.82 -17.37
N VAL A 162 -9.44 -16.46 -18.63
CA VAL A 162 -9.32 -15.06 -19.06
C VAL A 162 -10.64 -14.64 -19.67
N ARG A 163 -11.35 -13.72 -19.02
CA ARG A 163 -12.53 -13.07 -19.58
C ARG A 163 -12.12 -11.74 -20.17
N VAL A 164 -12.44 -11.53 -21.44
CA VAL A 164 -12.42 -10.19 -22.03
C VAL A 164 -13.69 -9.51 -21.54
N ILE A 165 -13.52 -8.42 -20.78
CA ILE A 165 -14.61 -7.55 -20.33
C ILE A 165 -14.79 -6.45 -21.38
#